data_AF-A0A6G2DFA7-F1
#
_entry.id   AF-A0A6G2DFA7-F1
#
_cell.length_a   1.000
_cell.length_b   1.000
_cell.length_c   1.000
_cell.angle_alpha   90.00
_cell.angle_beta   90.00
_cell.angle_gamma   90.00
#
_symmetry.space_group_name_H-M   'P 1'
#
loop_
_entity.id
_entity.type
_entity.pdbx_description
1 polymer ?
#
loop_
_entity_poly.entity_id
_entity_poly.type
_entity_poly.pdbx_seq_one_letter_code
_entity_poly.pdbx_strand_id
1 'polypeptide(L)'
;YFSELLASSERLSVDLESVIQSYNYGGGFLGYVANRGNKYTFELAQSFSKEYSGGEKVSYPNPIAIPINGGWRYNYGNMFYVQLVTQYLVTTEFDDDTVQA
;
A
#
# COMPACT_ATOMS: atom_id res chain seq x y z
N TYR A 1 -5.26 -14.54 -5.12
CA TYR A 1 -4.16 -13.57 -4.87
C TYR A 1 -4.39 -12.64 -3.68
N PHE A 2 -5.35 -11.68 -3.69
CA PHE A 2 -5.53 -10.78 -2.52
C PHE A 2 -5.81 -11.55 -1.21
N SER A 3 -6.65 -12.60 -1.27
CA SER A 3 -6.89 -13.50 -0.13
C SER A 3 -5.63 -14.22 0.38
N GLU A 4 -4.69 -14.56 -0.50
CA GLU A 4 -3.40 -15.17 -0.12
C GLU A 4 -2.49 -14.16 0.59
N LEU A 5 -2.50 -12.90 0.14
CA LEU A 5 -1.78 -11.81 0.80
C LEU A 5 -2.36 -11.54 2.19
N LEU A 6 -3.69 -11.52 2.32
CA LEU A 6 -4.38 -11.35 3.61
C LEU A 6 -4.06 -12.50 4.58
N ALA A 7 -4.16 -13.75 4.12
CA ALA A 7 -3.78 -14.90 4.95
C ALA A 7 -2.29 -14.85 5.35
N SER A 8 -1.43 -14.27 4.51
CA SER A 8 -0.01 -14.09 4.81
C SER A 8 0.23 -12.95 5.79
N SER A 9 -0.54 -11.86 5.73
CA SER A 9 -0.42 -10.76 6.67
C SER A 9 -0.86 -11.15 8.06
N GLU A 10 -1.91 -11.98 8.19
CA GLU A 10 -2.35 -12.56 9.46
C GLU A 10 -1.24 -13.39 10.12
N ARG A 11 -0.56 -14.25 9.35
CA ARG A 11 0.57 -15.04 9.86
C ARG A 11 1.77 -14.20 10.27
N LEU A 12 1.98 -13.07 9.60
CA LEU A 12 3.09 -12.14 9.86
C LEU A 12 2.71 -11.02 10.83
N SER A 13 1.46 -10.97 11.29
CA SER A 13 0.90 -9.91 12.12
C SER A 13 1.11 -8.50 11.55
N VAL A 14 0.93 -8.32 10.23
CA VAL A 14 1.03 -7.00 9.56
C VAL A 14 -0.35 -6.47 9.15
N ASP A 15 -0.46 -5.15 9.00
CA ASP A 15 -1.72 -4.43 8.77
C ASP A 15 -2.30 -4.57 7.34
N LEU A 16 -3.55 -4.14 7.18
CA LEU A 16 -4.29 -4.22 5.92
C LEU A 16 -3.66 -3.33 4.84
N GLU A 17 -3.11 -2.18 5.21
CA GLU A 17 -2.38 -1.30 4.32
C GLU A 17 -1.16 -2.00 3.70
N SER A 18 -0.49 -2.86 4.46
CA SER A 18 0.59 -3.73 3.93
C SER A 18 0.05 -4.72 2.89
N VAL A 19 -1.16 -5.26 3.07
CA VAL A 19 -1.82 -6.14 2.08
C VAL A 19 -2.16 -5.36 0.81
N ILE A 20 -2.75 -4.17 0.96
CA ILE A 20 -3.08 -3.26 -0.15
C ILE A 20 -1.82 -2.95 -0.95
N GLN A 21 -0.74 -2.55 -0.30
CA GLN A 21 0.52 -2.26 -0.98
C GLN A 21 1.16 -3.52 -1.60
N SER A 22 1.02 -4.69 -0.95
CA SER A 22 1.55 -5.96 -1.48
C SER A 22 0.80 -6.45 -2.72
N TYR A 23 -0.44 -6.01 -2.95
CA TYR A 23 -1.11 -6.24 -4.23
C TYR A 23 -0.34 -5.59 -5.39
N ASN A 24 0.25 -4.42 -5.16
CA ASN A 24 1.06 -3.70 -6.13
C ASN A 24 2.53 -4.16 -6.17
N TYR A 25 3.13 -4.50 -5.02
CA TYR A 25 4.56 -4.83 -4.89
C TYR A 25 4.89 -6.32 -4.90
N GLY A 26 3.89 -7.19 -4.76
CA GLY A 26 4.10 -8.60 -4.48
C GLY A 26 4.18 -8.90 -2.98
N GLY A 27 3.96 -10.17 -2.62
CA GLY A 27 3.96 -10.62 -1.22
C GLY A 27 5.27 -10.43 -0.46
N GLY A 28 6.39 -10.20 -1.15
CA GLY A 28 7.67 -9.88 -0.52
C GLY A 28 7.63 -8.61 0.34
N PHE A 29 6.73 -7.68 0.04
CA PHE A 29 6.55 -6.48 0.85
C PHE A 29 6.00 -6.77 2.25
N LEU A 30 5.15 -7.80 2.42
CA LEU A 30 4.66 -8.21 3.75
C LEU A 30 5.82 -8.61 4.67
N GLY A 31 6.77 -9.40 4.16
CA GLY A 31 7.98 -9.76 4.90
C GLY A 31 8.89 -8.57 5.17
N TYR A 32 8.96 -7.60 4.24
CA TYR A 32 9.72 -6.38 4.43
C TYR A 32 9.19 -5.53 5.60
N VAL A 33 7.87 -5.40 5.71
CA VAL A 33 7.18 -4.69 6.81
C VAL A 33 7.28 -5.46 8.12
N ALA A 34 7.11 -6.79 8.09
CA ALA A 34 7.19 -7.62 9.30
C ALA A 34 8.55 -7.46 10.03
N ASN A 35 9.64 -7.32 9.27
CA ASN A 35 10.96 -7.10 9.84
C ASN A 35 11.24 -5.66 10.29
N ARG A 36 10.27 -4.74 10.15
CA ARG A 36 10.43 -3.29 10.36
C ARG A 36 9.29 -2.67 11.20
N GLY A 37 8.73 -3.46 12.09
CA GLY A 37 7.72 -2.98 13.06
C GLY A 37 6.27 -3.32 12.70
N ASN A 38 6.05 -4.24 11.75
CA ASN A 38 4.76 -4.85 11.44
C ASN A 38 3.66 -3.90 10.94
N LYS A 39 3.98 -2.63 10.68
CA LYS A 39 3.02 -1.63 10.21
C LYS A 39 3.49 -0.95 8.94
N TYR A 40 2.56 -0.75 8.03
CA TYR A 40 2.78 0.03 6.83
C TYR A 40 3.15 1.47 7.20
N THR A 41 4.15 2.01 6.48
CA THR A 41 4.35 3.45 6.36
C THR A 41 4.70 3.78 4.91
N PHE A 42 4.50 5.04 4.52
CA PHE A 42 4.92 5.50 3.20
C PHE A 42 6.44 5.38 3.00
N GLU A 43 7.24 5.60 4.05
CA GLU A 43 8.70 5.48 4.02
C GLU A 43 9.14 4.05 3.73
N LEU A 44 8.43 3.04 4.26
CA LEU A 44 8.68 1.64 3.92
C LEU A 44 8.33 1.35 2.47
N ALA A 45 7.19 1.85 1.97
CA ALA A 45 6.80 1.69 0.58
C ALA A 45 7.79 2.35 -0.39
N GLN A 46 8.30 3.52 -0.02
CA GLN A 46 9.31 4.27 -0.76
C GLN A 46 10.66 3.55 -0.75
N SER A 47 11.10 3.06 0.42
CA SER A 47 12.38 2.35 0.58
C SER A 47 12.40 1.04 -0.19
N PHE A 48 11.30 0.28 -0.12
CA PHE A 48 11.13 -0.95 -0.90
C PHE A 48 11.22 -0.68 -2.41
N SER A 49 10.50 0.32 -2.90
CA SER A 49 10.55 0.71 -4.31
C SER A 49 11.96 1.13 -4.75
N LYS A 50 12.66 1.89 -3.90
CA LYS A 50 14.04 2.32 -4.14
C LYS A 50 15.00 1.14 -4.27
N GLU A 51 14.91 0.18 -3.35
CA GLU A 51 15.77 -1.02 -3.35
C GLU A 51 15.59 -1.82 -4.64
N TYR A 52 14.33 -2.07 -5.03
CA TYR A 52 14.03 -2.88 -6.21
C TYR A 52 14.19 -2.14 -7.54
N SER A 53 14.10 -0.81 -7.56
CA SER A 53 14.38 -0.01 -8.76
C SER A 53 15.87 0.31 -8.95
N GLY A 54 16.74 -0.10 -8.02
CA GLY A 54 18.14 0.34 -8.01
C GLY A 54 18.30 1.87 -7.84
N GLY A 55 17.30 2.52 -7.24
CA GLY A 55 17.25 3.98 -7.08
C GLY A 55 16.80 4.75 -8.33
N GLU A 56 16.44 4.08 -9.43
CA GLU A 56 15.90 4.74 -10.62
C GLU A 56 14.56 5.42 -10.29
N LYS A 57 14.40 6.67 -10.74
CA LYS A 57 13.19 7.48 -10.58
C LYS A 57 12.53 7.73 -11.93
N VAL A 58 11.22 7.75 -11.95
CA VAL A 58 10.40 8.10 -13.12
C VAL A 58 9.43 9.22 -12.80
N SER A 59 9.13 10.04 -13.82
CA SER A 59 8.13 11.10 -13.72
C SER A 59 6.76 10.50 -13.39
N TYR A 60 6.07 11.12 -12.44
CA TYR A 60 4.76 10.70 -11.98
C TYR A 60 3.94 11.92 -11.57
N PRO A 61 3.35 12.66 -12.55
CA PRO A 61 2.64 13.92 -12.33
C PRO A 61 1.22 13.67 -11.78
N ASN A 62 1.12 12.88 -10.72
CA ASN A 62 -0.13 12.61 -10.03
C ASN A 62 -0.33 13.63 -8.89
N PRO A 63 -1.55 14.16 -8.69
CA PRO A 63 -1.85 15.13 -7.62
C PRO A 63 -1.50 14.67 -6.20
N ILE A 64 -1.41 13.37 -5.92
CA ILE A 64 -0.93 12.84 -4.63
C ILE A 64 0.59 13.00 -4.51
N ALA A 65 1.34 12.72 -5.58
CA ALA A 65 2.79 12.70 -5.55
C ALA A 65 3.41 14.11 -5.59
N ILE A 66 2.79 15.02 -6.35
CA ILE A 66 3.25 16.40 -6.53
C ILE A 66 3.54 17.12 -5.19
N PRO A 67 2.60 17.19 -4.23
CA PRO A 67 2.83 17.88 -2.96
C PRO A 67 3.82 17.15 -2.04
N ILE A 68 4.03 15.84 -2.24
CA ILE A 68 4.92 15.03 -1.37
C ILE A 68 6.38 15.15 -1.82
N ASN A 69 6.64 15.08 -3.13
CA ASN A 69 8.02 14.98 -3.62
C ASN A 69 8.29 15.67 -4.97
N GLY A 70 7.33 16.42 -5.51
CA GLY A 70 7.45 17.07 -6.82
C GLY A 70 6.98 16.21 -8.00
N GLY A 71 6.32 15.09 -7.75
CA GLY A 71 5.67 14.30 -8.80
C GLY A 71 6.58 13.26 -9.44
N TRP A 72 7.24 12.44 -8.62
CA TRP A 72 8.02 11.30 -9.09
C TRP A 72 7.78 10.05 -8.22
N ARG A 73 8.14 8.89 -8.75
CA ARG A 73 8.23 7.64 -7.97
C ARG A 73 9.48 6.85 -8.34
N TYR A 74 9.92 5.95 -7.47
CA TYR A 74 10.91 4.96 -7.85
C TYR A 74 10.32 3.99 -8.88
N ASN A 75 11.16 3.49 -9.78
CA ASN A 75 10.75 2.68 -10.94
C ASN A 75 10.43 1.21 -10.58
N TYR A 76 9.74 0.97 -9.47
CA TYR A 76 9.26 -0.35 -9.08
C TYR A 76 7.89 -0.23 -8.42
N GLY A 77 6.85 -0.76 -9.07
CA GLY A 77 5.47 -0.60 -8.63
C GLY A 77 5.08 0.88 -8.43
N ASN A 78 4.27 1.17 -7.43
CA ASN A 78 3.83 2.51 -7.06
C ASN A 78 3.85 2.69 -5.54
N MET A 79 4.78 3.51 -5.04
CA MET A 79 4.92 3.83 -3.61
C MET A 79 3.77 4.67 -3.03
N PHE A 80 2.86 5.14 -3.88
CA PHE A 80 1.65 5.85 -3.47
C PHE A 80 0.38 4.97 -3.57
N TYR A 81 0.53 3.65 -3.75
CA TYR A 81 -0.61 2.76 -4.05
C TYR A 81 -1.66 2.74 -2.93
N VAL A 82 -1.24 2.72 -1.66
CA VAL A 82 -2.19 2.83 -0.53
C VAL A 82 -2.96 4.15 -0.61
N GLN A 83 -2.28 5.29 -0.78
CA GLN A 83 -2.95 6.59 -0.90
C GLN A 83 -3.94 6.63 -2.07
N LEU A 84 -3.60 5.99 -3.20
CA LEU A 84 -4.49 5.91 -4.36
C LEU A 84 -5.76 5.11 -4.06
N VAL A 85 -5.61 3.93 -3.45
CA VAL A 85 -6.73 3.03 -3.13
C VAL A 85 -7.61 3.64 -2.04
N THR A 86 -7.03 4.24 -1.01
CA THR A 86 -7.77 4.83 0.11
C THR A 86 -8.71 5.96 -0.32
N GLN A 87 -8.45 6.65 -1.44
CA GLN A 87 -9.41 7.64 -1.99
C GLN A 87 -10.79 7.04 -2.33
N TYR A 88 -10.86 5.74 -2.57
CA TYR A 88 -12.08 5.04 -3.00
C TYR A 88 -12.61 4.07 -1.94
N LEU A 89 -11.92 3.93 -0.81
CA LEU A 89 -12.43 3.22 0.36
C LEU A 89 -13.41 4.16 1.08
N VAL A 90 -14.60 4.29 0.52
CA VAL A 90 -15.72 4.94 1.19
C VAL A 90 -16.13 4.03 2.33
N THR A 91 -16.02 4.48 3.58
CA THR A 91 -16.79 3.90 4.68
C THR A 91 -18.26 4.19 4.39
N THR A 92 -18.93 3.30 3.70
CA THR A 92 -20.38 3.16 3.87
C THR A 92 -20.58 2.78 5.33
N GLU A 93 -20.94 3.77 6.16
CA GLU A 93 -21.66 3.47 7.40
C GLU A 93 -22.93 2.74 6.97
N PHE A 94 -22.92 1.41 7.11
CA PHE A 94 -24.14 0.64 7.04
C PHE A 94 -24.88 0.93 8.33
N ASP A 95 -25.87 1.81 8.26
CA ASP A 95 -26.86 1.94 9.32
C ASP A 95 -27.74 0.68 9.25
N ASP A 96 -27.51 -0.25 10.19
CA ASP A 96 -28.12 -1.58 10.24
C ASP A 96 -29.66 -1.54 10.45
N ASP A 97 -30.23 -0.34 10.60
CA ASP A 97 -31.62 -0.09 10.99
C ASP A 97 -32.68 -0.28 9.87
N THR A 98 -32.30 -0.78 8.69
CA THR A 98 -33.28 -0.96 7.57
C THR A 98 -33.44 -2.37 7.02
N VAL A 99 -32.83 -3.40 7.63
CA VAL A 99 -33.06 -4.80 7.21
C VAL A 99 -34.13 -5.49 8.09
N GLN A 100 -35.33 -4.90 8.13
CA GLN A 100 -36.56 -5.63 8.43
C GLN A 100 -37.67 -5.11 7.51
N ALA A 101 -37.87 -5.81 6.40
CA ALA A 101 -39.11 -5.82 5.62
C ALA A 101 -39.37 -7.23 5.10
#